data_AF-A0A258BK76-F1
#
_entry.id   AF-A0A258BK76-F1
#
_cell.length_a   1.000
_cell.length_b   1.000
_cell.length_c   1.000
_cell.angle_alpha   90.00
_cell.angle_beta   90.00
_cell.angle_gamma   90.00
#
_symmetry.space_group_name_H-M   'P 1'
#
loop_
_entity.id
_entity.type
_entity.pdbx_description
1 polymer ?
#
loop_
_entity_poly.entity_id
_entity_poly.type
_entity_poly.pdbx_seq_one_letter_code
_entity_poly.pdbx_strand_id
1 'polypeptide(L)'
;MIFKNGALEKNDTIDCSSLFGAFMFGLFELDSTELKMAAETTIKTFGATEDYVVGLPRYENDYYQRVDPNTHGNWWYITTLWLAQYYLEAGKVSSAHAIIDWVIDKSMDSGVLSEQISPRDGGLISVAPLTWSHAEFIATLLDTINEKD
;
A
#
# COMPACT_ATOMS: atom_id res chain seq x y z
N MET A 1 19.68 -1.63 -1.21
CA MET A 1 20.96 -1.24 -1.85
C MET A 1 20.73 -1.00 -3.33
N ILE A 2 21.49 -0.12 -3.97
CA ILE A 2 21.51 0.04 -5.44
C ILE A 2 22.95 -0.18 -5.91
N PHE A 3 23.14 -0.83 -7.05
CA PHE A 3 24.46 -0.93 -7.67
C PHE A 3 24.68 0.29 -8.60
N LYS A 4 25.63 1.15 -8.26
CA LYS A 4 26.00 2.33 -9.05
C LYS A 4 27.51 2.40 -9.20
N ASN A 5 27.97 2.68 -10.43
CA ASN A 5 29.38 2.89 -10.75
C ASN A 5 30.33 1.78 -10.26
N GLY A 6 29.88 0.53 -10.27
CA GLY A 6 30.69 -0.61 -9.82
C GLY A 6 30.67 -0.86 -8.31
N ALA A 7 29.90 -0.11 -7.52
CA ALA A 7 29.78 -0.25 -6.09
C ALA A 7 28.33 -0.44 -5.63
N LEU A 8 28.15 -1.15 -4.51
CA LEU A 8 26.88 -1.21 -3.80
C LEU A 8 26.75 0.02 -2.90
N GLU A 9 25.69 0.78 -3.12
CA GLU A 9 25.35 1.96 -2.32
C GLU A 9 24.07 1.68 -1.52
N LYS A 10 24.02 2.20 -0.28
CA LYS A 10 22.81 2.18 0.53
C LYS A 10 21.76 3.07 -0.15
N ASN A 11 20.52 2.60 -0.21
CA ASN A 11 19.38 3.40 -0.63
C ASN A 11 18.41 3.45 0.53
N ASP A 12 18.15 4.66 1.01
CA ASP A 12 17.28 4.92 2.15
C ASP A 12 15.84 5.26 1.74
N THR A 13 15.53 5.19 0.44
CA THR A 13 14.18 5.37 -0.09
C THR A 13 13.25 4.29 0.46
N ILE A 14 12.22 4.72 1.16
CA ILE A 14 11.13 3.86 1.62
C ILE A 14 10.27 3.46 0.42
N ASP A 15 10.01 2.15 0.32
CA ASP A 15 9.24 1.53 -0.76
C ASP A 15 8.27 0.51 -0.16
N CYS A 16 6.99 0.61 -0.52
CA CYS A 16 5.93 -0.27 -0.03
C CYS A 16 6.17 -1.74 -0.39
N SER A 17 6.80 -2.02 -1.53
CA SER A 17 7.13 -3.39 -1.95
C SER A 17 8.21 -4.03 -1.08
N SER A 18 9.09 -3.23 -0.46
CA SER A 18 10.10 -3.76 0.47
C SER A 18 9.46 -4.24 1.77
N LEU A 19 8.48 -3.50 2.30
CA LEU A 19 7.65 -3.94 3.43
C LEU A 19 6.82 -5.15 3.05
N PHE A 20 6.06 -5.06 1.94
CA PHE A 20 5.16 -6.12 1.53
C PHE A 20 5.92 -7.41 1.23
N GLY A 21 7.07 -7.35 0.54
CA GLY A 21 7.89 -8.53 0.28
C GLY A 21 8.47 -9.16 1.56
N ALA A 22 8.88 -8.35 2.54
CA ALA A 22 9.35 -8.85 3.82
C ALA A 22 8.27 -9.63 4.60
N PHE A 23 7.04 -9.13 4.54
CA PHE A 23 5.84 -9.74 5.12
C PHE A 23 5.38 -10.97 4.33
N MET A 24 5.04 -10.79 3.05
CA MET A 24 4.38 -11.79 2.19
C MET A 24 5.20 -13.06 2.01
N PHE A 25 6.53 -12.94 1.95
CA PHE A 25 7.41 -14.09 1.78
C PHE A 25 7.93 -14.67 3.11
N GLY A 26 7.45 -14.15 4.25
CA GLY A 26 7.88 -14.61 5.58
C GLY A 26 9.38 -14.45 5.80
N LEU A 27 9.99 -13.36 5.30
CA LEU A 27 11.42 -13.08 5.54
C LEU A 27 11.67 -12.74 7.02
N PHE A 28 10.66 -12.20 7.69
CA PHE A 28 10.64 -11.94 9.12
C PHE A 28 9.31 -12.43 9.69
N GLU A 29 9.34 -12.92 10.93
CA GLU A 29 8.13 -13.25 11.67
C GLU A 29 7.24 -12.02 11.82
N LEU A 30 5.92 -12.22 11.81
CA LEU A 30 4.94 -11.13 11.86
C LEU A 30 5.12 -10.23 13.09
N ASP A 31 5.50 -10.82 14.23
CA ASP A 31 5.68 -10.12 15.50
C ASP A 31 7.11 -9.61 15.73
N SER A 32 8.02 -9.83 14.77
CA SER A 32 9.41 -9.40 14.82
C SER A 32 9.55 -7.88 14.95
N THR A 33 10.68 -7.45 15.52
CA THR A 33 10.99 -6.03 15.67
C THR A 33 11.21 -5.39 14.30
N GLU A 34 11.88 -6.10 13.40
CA GLU A 34 12.23 -5.66 12.05
C GLU A 34 11.00 -5.36 11.22
N LEU A 35 10.01 -6.28 11.21
CA LEU A 35 8.80 -6.09 10.40
C LEU A 35 7.90 -5.00 10.97
N LYS A 36 7.74 -4.95 12.30
CA LYS A 36 6.97 -3.88 12.97
C LYS A 36 7.59 -2.50 12.70
N MET A 37 8.91 -2.37 12.85
CA MET A 37 9.61 -1.11 12.58
C MET A 37 9.52 -0.72 11.10
N ALA A 38 9.60 -1.69 10.17
CA ALA A 38 9.41 -1.42 8.75
C ALA A 38 8.00 -0.90 8.45
N ALA A 39 6.96 -1.54 9.00
CA ALA A 39 5.58 -1.11 8.85
C ALA A 39 5.35 0.29 9.43
N GLU A 40 5.78 0.54 10.67
CA GLU A 40 5.70 1.84 11.33
C GLU A 40 6.41 2.94 10.53
N THR A 41 7.60 2.63 10.00
CA THR A 41 8.36 3.58 9.18
C THR A 41 7.62 3.91 7.89
N THR A 42 7.13 2.90 7.16
CA THR A 42 6.35 3.11 5.93
C THR A 42 5.10 3.94 6.17
N ILE A 43 4.31 3.60 7.19
CA ILE A 43 3.07 4.31 7.56
C ILE A 43 3.38 5.77 7.89
N LYS A 44 4.38 6.01 8.75
CA LYS A 44 4.78 7.35 9.18
C LYS A 44 5.32 8.20 8.03
N THR A 45 6.16 7.63 7.17
CA THR A 45 6.76 8.34 6.03
C THR A 45 5.70 8.84 5.07
N PHE A 46 4.66 8.05 4.80
CA PHE A 46 3.59 8.43 3.86
C PHE A 46 2.40 9.15 4.52
N GLY A 47 2.49 9.46 5.82
CA GLY A 47 1.48 10.23 6.54
C GLY A 47 0.16 9.47 6.78
N ALA A 48 0.17 8.15 6.64
CA ALA A 48 -0.95 7.31 7.07
C ALA A 48 -0.96 7.21 8.59
N THR A 49 -2.14 7.03 9.19
CA THR A 49 -2.28 6.74 10.62
C THR A 49 -3.31 5.64 10.82
N GLU A 50 -3.40 5.08 12.02
CA GLU A 50 -4.43 4.09 12.32
C GLU A 50 -5.85 4.68 12.26
N ASP A 51 -6.01 5.98 12.54
CA ASP A 51 -7.30 6.68 12.60
C ASP A 51 -7.68 7.39 11.28
N TYR A 52 -6.73 7.52 10.34
CA TYR A 52 -6.93 8.21 9.07
C TYR A 52 -6.22 7.44 7.97
N VAL A 53 -7.04 6.76 7.16
CA VAL A 53 -6.57 6.01 6.00
C VAL A 53 -6.21 6.98 4.88
N VAL A 54 -4.94 7.03 4.56
CA VAL A 54 -4.40 7.69 3.37
C VAL A 54 -3.96 6.59 2.42
N GLY A 55 -4.23 6.76 1.12
CA GLY A 55 -3.65 5.88 0.12
C GLY A 55 -2.12 5.94 0.14
N LEU A 56 -1.45 4.84 -0.15
CA LEU A 56 0.00 4.78 -0.18
C LEU A 56 0.53 4.99 -1.60
N PRO A 57 1.64 5.72 -1.79
CA PRO A 57 2.38 5.69 -3.04
C PRO A 57 3.12 4.35 -3.19
N ARG A 58 3.87 4.19 -4.28
CA ARG A 58 4.79 3.05 -4.43
C ARG A 58 6.03 3.21 -3.53
N TYR A 59 6.65 4.38 -3.59
CA TYR A 59 7.85 4.74 -2.84
C TYR A 59 7.96 6.26 -2.71
N GLU A 60 8.93 6.75 -1.94
CA GLU A 60 9.14 8.18 -1.75
C GLU A 60 9.49 8.91 -3.04
N ASN A 61 8.79 10.02 -3.30
CA ASN A 61 9.01 10.88 -4.46
C ASN A 61 8.83 10.17 -5.80
N ASP A 62 7.89 9.23 -5.88
CA ASP A 62 7.53 8.57 -7.13
C ASP A 62 7.02 9.58 -8.16
N TYR A 63 7.80 9.80 -9.22
CA TYR A 63 7.51 10.78 -10.27
C TYR A 63 6.51 10.29 -11.33
N TYR A 64 6.18 9.00 -11.34
CA TYR A 64 5.33 8.44 -12.39
C TYR A 64 3.90 8.97 -12.29
N GLN A 65 3.48 9.74 -13.30
CA GLN A 65 2.17 10.42 -13.36
C GLN A 65 1.89 11.36 -12.16
N ARG A 66 2.90 11.72 -11.36
CA ARG A 66 2.74 12.48 -10.13
C ARG A 66 2.08 13.82 -10.40
N VAL A 67 0.91 14.05 -9.79
CA VAL A 67 0.16 15.30 -9.99
C VAL A 67 0.53 16.38 -8.99
N ASP A 68 1.09 16.01 -7.83
CA ASP A 68 1.46 16.92 -6.76
C ASP A 68 2.92 16.82 -6.33
N PRO A 69 3.75 17.87 -6.55
CA PRO A 69 5.14 17.87 -6.11
C PRO A 69 5.31 18.00 -4.59
N ASN A 70 4.25 18.25 -3.82
CA ASN A 70 4.30 18.33 -2.35
C ASN A 70 3.94 17.01 -1.66
N THR A 71 3.52 15.97 -2.39
CA THR A 71 3.21 14.64 -1.85
C THR A 71 4.28 13.62 -2.24
N HIS A 72 4.38 12.47 -1.59
CA HIS A 72 5.38 11.45 -1.98
C HIS A 72 5.10 10.77 -3.34
N GLY A 73 3.92 10.97 -3.93
CA GLY A 73 3.47 10.34 -5.16
C GLY A 73 1.95 10.32 -5.22
N ASN A 74 1.40 9.71 -6.26
CA ASN A 74 -0.02 9.39 -6.30
C ASN A 74 -0.33 8.18 -5.42
N TRP A 75 -1.57 8.02 -4.98
CA TRP A 75 -2.00 6.85 -4.24
C TRP A 75 -2.24 5.67 -5.18
N TRP A 76 -1.97 4.46 -4.70
CA TRP A 76 -2.21 3.22 -5.43
C TRP A 76 -3.09 2.29 -4.59
N TYR A 77 -4.09 1.67 -5.22
CA TYR A 77 -4.90 0.65 -4.53
C TYR A 77 -4.03 -0.51 -4.07
N ILE A 78 -3.13 -0.99 -4.93
CA ILE A 78 -2.25 -2.15 -4.67
C ILE A 78 -1.48 -1.98 -3.36
N THR A 79 -0.69 -0.91 -3.23
CA THR A 79 0.15 -0.72 -2.04
C THR A 79 -0.68 -0.42 -0.78
N THR A 80 -1.84 0.21 -0.94
CA THR A 80 -2.76 0.44 0.18
C THR A 80 -3.39 -0.89 0.64
N LEU A 81 -3.78 -1.77 -0.28
CA LEU A 81 -4.33 -3.10 0.01
C LEU A 81 -3.28 -4.05 0.61
N TRP A 82 -2.02 -3.95 0.21
CA TRP A 82 -0.93 -4.66 0.88
C TRP A 82 -0.82 -4.30 2.37
N LEU A 83 -1.06 -3.02 2.72
CA LEU A 83 -1.13 -2.62 4.12
C LEU A 83 -2.36 -3.21 4.83
N ALA A 84 -3.50 -3.33 4.14
CA ALA A 84 -4.67 -4.01 4.70
C ALA A 84 -4.40 -5.50 4.98
N GLN A 85 -3.75 -6.21 4.06
CA GLN A 85 -3.34 -7.60 4.24
C GLN A 85 -2.40 -7.75 5.44
N TYR A 86 -1.39 -6.88 5.56
CA TYR A 86 -0.53 -6.83 6.74
C TYR A 86 -1.33 -6.58 8.04
N TYR A 87 -2.30 -5.67 8.01
CA TYR A 87 -3.15 -5.39 9.16
C TYR A 87 -4.04 -6.56 9.55
N LEU A 88 -4.61 -7.31 8.61
CA LEU A 88 -5.41 -8.50 8.89
C LEU A 88 -4.57 -9.54 9.65
N GLU A 89 -3.39 -9.87 9.12
CA GLU A 89 -2.47 -10.81 9.76
C GLU A 89 -2.02 -10.32 11.15
N ALA A 90 -1.73 -9.03 11.28
CA ALA A 90 -1.36 -8.41 12.56
C ALA A 90 -2.53 -8.28 13.56
N GLY A 91 -3.73 -8.76 13.23
CA GLY A 91 -4.93 -8.67 14.08
C GLY A 91 -5.54 -7.27 14.17
N LYS A 92 -5.10 -6.33 13.32
CA LYS A 92 -5.60 -4.95 13.22
C LYS A 92 -6.79 -4.85 12.25
N VAL A 93 -7.80 -5.69 12.48
CA VAL A 93 -8.95 -5.89 11.57
C VAL A 93 -9.69 -4.58 11.25
N SER A 94 -9.90 -3.71 12.24
CA SER A 94 -10.58 -2.41 12.02
C SER A 94 -9.83 -1.52 11.04
N SER A 95 -8.49 -1.48 11.12
CA SER A 95 -7.65 -0.69 10.21
C SER A 95 -7.64 -1.26 8.80
N ALA A 96 -7.68 -2.59 8.65
CA ALA A 96 -7.82 -3.24 7.36
C ALA A 96 -9.19 -2.93 6.71
N HIS A 97 -10.28 -3.02 7.47
CA HIS A 97 -11.61 -2.68 6.97
C HIS A 97 -11.71 -1.21 6.56
N ALA A 98 -11.09 -0.29 7.29
CA ALA A 98 -11.05 1.12 6.90
C ALA A 98 -10.36 1.33 5.54
N ILE A 99 -9.35 0.51 5.20
CA ILE A 99 -8.73 0.52 3.86
C ILE A 99 -9.68 -0.05 2.81
N ILE A 100 -10.39 -1.15 3.11
CA ILE A 100 -11.38 -1.74 2.20
C ILE A 100 -12.48 -0.73 1.87
N ASP A 101 -13.01 -0.04 2.89
CA ASP A 101 -14.00 1.02 2.73
C ASP A 101 -13.45 2.18 1.88
N TRP A 102 -12.19 2.56 2.10
CA TRP A 102 -11.52 3.56 1.27
C TRP A 102 -11.39 3.12 -0.20
N VAL A 103 -11.09 1.85 -0.47
CA VAL A 103 -11.04 1.33 -1.85
C VAL A 103 -12.41 1.39 -2.52
N ILE A 104 -13.48 1.07 -1.79
CA ILE A 104 -14.86 1.16 -2.28
C ILE A 104 -15.23 2.62 -2.59
N ASP A 105 -14.96 3.55 -1.66
CA ASP A 105 -15.20 4.99 -1.83
C ASP A 105 -14.44 5.58 -3.02
N LYS A 106 -13.22 5.07 -3.29
CA LYS A 106 -12.41 5.50 -4.42
C LYS A 106 -12.62 4.70 -5.69
N SER A 107 -13.57 3.77 -5.75
CA SER A 107 -13.91 3.08 -7.00
C SER A 107 -14.78 3.95 -7.91
N MET A 108 -14.79 3.64 -9.22
CA MET A 108 -15.79 4.23 -10.11
C MET A 108 -17.20 3.75 -9.73
N ASP A 109 -18.26 4.46 -10.14
CA ASP A 109 -19.65 4.00 -9.96
C ASP A 109 -19.91 2.59 -10.52
N SER A 110 -19.12 2.15 -11.50
CA SER A 110 -19.14 0.81 -12.08
C SER A 110 -18.41 -0.26 -11.24
N GLY A 111 -17.74 0.12 -10.16
CA GLY A 111 -16.84 -0.72 -9.35
C GLY A 111 -15.43 -0.89 -9.93
N VAL A 112 -15.11 -0.21 -11.04
CA VAL A 112 -13.77 -0.29 -11.66
C VAL A 112 -12.73 0.44 -10.82
N LEU A 113 -11.55 -0.18 -10.65
CA LEU A 113 -10.39 0.39 -9.98
C LEU A 113 -9.34 0.83 -11.02
N SER A 114 -8.88 2.08 -10.92
CA SER A 114 -7.76 2.58 -11.72
C SER A 114 -6.41 2.07 -11.19
N GLU A 115 -5.33 2.43 -11.86
CA GLU A 115 -3.98 2.23 -11.34
C GLU A 115 -3.68 3.19 -10.18
N GLN A 116 -4.06 4.47 -10.33
CA GLN A 116 -3.67 5.51 -9.38
C GLN A 116 -4.84 6.42 -9.01
N ILE A 117 -4.74 7.06 -7.86
CA ILE A 117 -5.65 8.10 -7.37
C ILE A 117 -4.83 9.34 -7.02
N SER A 118 -5.32 10.50 -7.44
CA SER A 118 -4.77 11.81 -7.11
C SER A 118 -4.91 12.08 -5.60
N PRO A 119 -3.82 12.38 -4.88
CA PRO A 119 -3.88 12.76 -3.47
C PRO A 119 -4.43 14.18 -3.26
N ARG A 120 -4.60 14.95 -4.33
CA ARG A 120 -5.08 16.34 -4.28
C ARG A 120 -6.59 16.44 -4.22
N ASP A 121 -7.27 15.64 -5.04
CA ASP A 121 -8.70 15.77 -5.31
C ASP A 121 -9.42 14.42 -5.42
N GLY A 122 -8.71 13.29 -5.27
CA GLY A 122 -9.27 11.96 -5.42
C GLY A 122 -9.53 11.54 -6.87
N GLY A 123 -9.12 12.34 -7.87
CA GLY A 123 -9.28 12.00 -9.27
C GLY A 123 -8.55 10.72 -9.67
N LEU A 124 -9.19 9.86 -10.45
CA LEU A 124 -8.60 8.62 -10.95
C LEU A 124 -7.59 8.92 -12.05
N ILE A 125 -6.41 8.30 -11.98
CA ILE A 125 -5.28 8.53 -12.88
C ILE A 125 -4.82 7.20 -13.49
N SER A 126 -4.37 7.27 -14.75
CA SER A 126 -3.80 6.16 -15.52
C SER A 126 -4.83 5.07 -15.87
N VAL A 127 -4.39 3.85 -16.13
CA VAL A 127 -5.20 2.77 -16.69
C VAL A 127 -6.36 2.38 -15.78
N ALA A 128 -7.53 2.14 -16.37
CA ALA A 128 -8.73 1.65 -15.69
C ALA A 128 -9.52 0.74 -16.67
N PRO A 129 -9.79 -0.53 -16.32
CA PRO A 129 -9.39 -1.21 -15.08
C PRO A 129 -7.89 -1.53 -15.04
N LEU A 130 -7.30 -1.48 -13.83
CA LEU A 130 -6.05 -2.19 -13.57
C LEU A 130 -6.38 -3.55 -12.94
N THR A 131 -6.17 -4.63 -13.70
CA THR A 131 -6.46 -6.00 -13.24
C THR A 131 -5.79 -6.34 -11.91
N TRP A 132 -4.58 -5.84 -11.67
CA TRP A 132 -3.86 -6.09 -10.42
C TRP A 132 -4.53 -5.40 -9.22
N SER A 133 -5.00 -4.15 -9.34
CA SER A 133 -5.79 -3.51 -8.28
C SER A 133 -7.00 -4.36 -7.88
N HIS A 134 -7.70 -4.92 -8.86
CA HIS A 134 -8.83 -5.82 -8.61
C HIS A 134 -8.42 -7.14 -7.96
N ALA A 135 -7.28 -7.72 -8.39
CA ALA A 135 -6.77 -8.95 -7.80
C ALA A 135 -6.39 -8.77 -6.32
N GLU A 136 -5.70 -7.69 -5.98
CA GLU A 136 -5.36 -7.35 -4.60
C GLU A 136 -6.62 -7.10 -3.76
N PHE A 137 -7.64 -6.46 -4.35
CA PHE A 137 -8.89 -6.20 -3.63
C PHE A 137 -9.59 -7.52 -3.28
N ILE A 138 -9.69 -8.45 -4.23
CA ILE A 138 -10.27 -9.78 -3.99
C ILE A 138 -9.42 -10.57 -3.00
N ALA A 139 -8.09 -10.58 -3.13
CA ALA A 139 -7.20 -11.27 -2.19
C ALA A 139 -7.43 -10.76 -0.75
N THR A 140 -7.42 -9.44 -0.57
CA THR A 140 -7.68 -8.82 0.73
C THR A 140 -9.06 -9.17 1.28
N LEU A 141 -10.10 -9.21 0.44
CA LEU A 141 -11.44 -9.63 0.87
C LEU A 141 -11.47 -11.10 1.30
N LEU A 142 -10.74 -11.99 0.60
CA LEU A 142 -10.65 -13.40 0.99
C LEU A 142 -9.96 -13.56 2.35
N ASP A 143 -8.94 -12.75 2.65
CA ASP A 143 -8.26 -12.75 3.95
C ASP A 143 -9.18 -12.30 5.10
N THR A 144 -10.27 -11.57 4.81
CA THR A 144 -11.29 -11.25 5.84
C THR A 144 -12.21 -12.41 6.18
N ILE A 145 -12.27 -13.42 5.31
CA ILE A 145 -13.13 -14.59 5.47
C ILE A 145 -12.32 -15.66 6.19
N ASN A 146 -12.30 -15.60 7.51
CA ASN A 146 -11.79 -16.71 8.31
C ASN A 146 -12.58 -17.99 7.98
N GLU A 147 -11.90 -19.10 7.71
CA GLU A 147 -12.53 -20.42 7.79
C GLU A 147 -13.16 -20.52 9.19
N LYS A 148 -14.49 -20.56 9.25
CA LYS A 148 -15.19 -20.90 10.49
C LYS A 148 -14.76 -22.31 10.87
N ASP A 149 -14.24 -22.45 12.09
CA ASP A 149 -14.11 -23.73 12.80
C ASP A 149 -15.38 -24.60 12.66
#